data_AF-J0QUG8-F1
#
_entry.id   AF-J0QUG8-F1
#
_cell.length_a   1.000
_cell.length_b   1.000
_cell.length_c   1.000
_cell.angle_alpha   90.00
_cell.angle_beta   90.00
_cell.angle_gamma   90.00
#
_symmetry.space_group_name_H-M   'P 1'
#
loop_
_entity.id
_entity.type
_entity.pdbx_description
1 polymer ?
#
loop_
_entity_poly.entity_id
_entity_poly.type
_entity_poly.pdbx_seq_one_letter_code
_entity_poly.pdbx_strand_id
1 'polypeptide(L)'
;MTKKPYKQKFPRLTAFIQQKLHNSLLKTLHNHSHHQSNIINQNSHYDLSVASYNVHKCVGVDKVFNPTRIVHVIAELQSDILALQEVDKRFGERVGLIDLQLLKTETGLIRVPINPMSSHGHGWHGNALFMRKGRVRDILQVTLPGIEPRGAVIVELEMDAGLIRVIAAHFGLLRHSRNQQTKMLLALLQKRPLMPTLLIGDFNEWRVGKGSSLNHFSSYFDSTPRTVPSFPSRFPFLALDRIFAFPQQLVINIENHDSPLARIASDHLPIKAYLNLANAITILKNQISEKG
;
A
#
# COMPACT_ATOMS: atom_id res chain seq x y z
N MET A 1 -19.06 -48.69 -4.87
CA MET A 1 -19.69 -47.45 -4.35
C MET A 1 -18.79 -46.27 -4.67
N THR A 2 -19.10 -45.57 -5.77
CA THR A 2 -18.31 -44.46 -6.32
C THR A 2 -18.86 -43.13 -5.80
N LYS A 3 -18.05 -42.39 -5.02
CA LYS A 3 -18.42 -41.04 -4.55
C LYS A 3 -18.16 -40.02 -5.66
N LYS A 4 -19.23 -39.36 -6.14
CA LYS A 4 -19.17 -38.20 -7.04
C LYS A 4 -18.51 -37.00 -6.33
N PRO A 5 -17.66 -36.21 -7.00
CA PRO A 5 -17.19 -34.94 -6.45
C PRO A 5 -18.24 -33.84 -6.62
N TYR A 6 -18.45 -33.09 -5.54
CA TYR A 6 -19.34 -31.94 -5.42
C TYR A 6 -18.80 -30.77 -6.27
N LYS A 7 -19.50 -30.40 -7.34
CA LYS A 7 -19.20 -29.19 -8.12
C LYS A 7 -19.64 -27.95 -7.33
N GLN A 8 -18.69 -27.20 -6.77
CA GLN A 8 -18.94 -25.83 -6.34
C GLN A 8 -19.19 -24.96 -7.58
N LYS A 9 -20.41 -24.44 -7.71
CA LYS A 9 -20.77 -23.43 -8.69
C LYS A 9 -20.26 -22.07 -8.21
N PHE A 10 -19.29 -21.51 -8.92
CA PHE A 10 -18.87 -20.11 -8.76
C PHE A 10 -19.89 -19.20 -9.48
N PRO A 11 -20.48 -18.18 -8.83
CA PRO A 11 -21.25 -17.18 -9.55
C PRO A 11 -20.33 -16.20 -10.30
N ARG A 12 -20.87 -15.66 -11.41
CA ARG A 12 -20.23 -14.92 -12.50
C ARG A 12 -19.49 -13.63 -12.08
N LEU A 13 -18.25 -13.74 -11.58
CA LEU A 13 -17.37 -12.58 -11.32
C LEU A 13 -16.65 -12.03 -12.58
N THR A 14 -16.76 -12.71 -13.72
CA THR A 14 -16.12 -12.31 -15.00
C THR A 14 -16.83 -11.14 -15.69
N ALA A 15 -18.13 -10.93 -15.45
CA ALA A 15 -18.91 -9.93 -16.16
C ALA A 15 -18.63 -8.48 -15.71
N PHE A 16 -18.33 -8.25 -14.43
CA PHE A 16 -18.09 -6.90 -13.89
C PHE A 16 -16.81 -6.27 -14.45
N ILE A 17 -15.75 -7.08 -14.59
CA ILE A 17 -14.45 -6.64 -15.12
C ILE A 17 -14.51 -6.48 -16.64
N GLN A 18 -15.23 -7.36 -17.36
CA GLN A 18 -15.46 -7.22 -18.81
C GLN A 18 -16.25 -5.96 -19.15
N GLN A 19 -17.20 -5.53 -18.32
CA GLN A 19 -18.01 -4.34 -18.57
C GLN A 19 -17.23 -3.02 -18.34
N LYS A 20 -16.29 -2.98 -17.37
CA LYS A 20 -15.39 -1.81 -17.17
C LYS A 20 -14.44 -1.59 -18.37
N LEU A 21 -14.03 -2.66 -19.07
CA LEU A 21 -13.17 -2.57 -20.26
C LEU A 21 -13.85 -1.83 -21.42
N HIS A 22 -15.18 -1.84 -21.51
CA HIS A 22 -15.92 -1.17 -22.59
C HIS A 22 -16.11 0.34 -22.33
N ASN A 23 -16.29 0.75 -21.07
CA ASN A 23 -16.58 2.14 -20.72
C ASN A 23 -15.33 3.02 -20.56
N SER A 24 -14.15 2.43 -20.29
CA SER A 24 -12.90 3.18 -20.20
C SER A 24 -12.41 3.75 -21.54
N LEU A 25 -12.94 3.27 -22.67
CA LEU A 25 -12.56 3.73 -24.01
C LEU A 25 -13.20 5.08 -24.41
N LEU A 26 -14.22 5.55 -23.69
CA LEU A 26 -15.04 6.71 -24.11
C LEU A 26 -14.85 7.99 -23.28
N LYS A 27 -13.93 8.03 -22.31
CA LYS A 27 -13.67 9.26 -21.53
C LYS A 27 -12.18 9.53 -21.38
N THR A 28 -11.58 10.07 -22.43
CA THR A 28 -10.26 10.73 -22.36
C THR A 28 -10.24 11.94 -23.27
N LEU A 29 -10.68 13.11 -22.77
CA LEU A 29 -10.25 14.43 -23.23
C LEU A 29 -10.40 15.48 -22.11
N HIS A 30 -9.33 16.27 -21.93
CA HIS A 30 -9.14 17.46 -21.05
C HIS A 30 -9.12 17.19 -19.53
N ASN A 31 -8.19 17.69 -18.70
CA ASN A 31 -7.42 18.92 -18.73
C ASN A 31 -6.10 18.81 -17.94
N HIS A 32 -5.11 19.63 -18.29
CA HIS A 32 -3.81 19.77 -17.66
C HIS A 32 -3.78 20.91 -16.62
N SER A 33 -2.92 20.72 -15.61
CA SER A 33 -2.31 21.68 -14.66
C SER A 33 -3.23 22.64 -13.89
N HIS A 34 -3.26 22.51 -12.57
CA HIS A 34 -3.07 23.65 -11.66
C HIS A 34 -2.50 23.17 -10.32
N HIS A 35 -1.50 23.91 -9.86
CA HIS A 35 -0.93 23.87 -8.52
C HIS A 35 -2.04 24.26 -7.55
N GLN A 36 -2.53 23.33 -6.72
CA GLN A 36 -3.59 23.64 -5.75
C GLN A 36 -3.02 23.52 -4.33
N SER A 37 -2.95 24.68 -3.70
CA SER A 37 -2.64 24.90 -2.30
C SER A 37 -3.56 24.07 -1.40
N ASN A 38 -2.95 23.55 -0.34
CA ASN A 38 -3.58 22.81 0.75
C ASN A 38 -4.66 23.67 1.42
N ILE A 39 -5.91 23.45 1.05
CA ILE A 39 -7.05 23.73 1.91
C ILE A 39 -7.75 22.39 2.10
N ILE A 40 -7.49 21.78 3.26
CA ILE A 40 -8.34 20.70 3.77
C ILE A 40 -9.75 21.28 3.81
N ASN A 41 -10.63 20.80 2.95
CA ASN A 41 -12.06 20.96 3.17
C ASN A 41 -12.33 20.26 4.52
N GLN A 42 -12.55 21.06 5.56
CA GLN A 42 -12.86 20.66 6.94
C GLN A 42 -14.14 19.76 7.05
N ASN A 43 -14.75 19.38 5.93
CA ASN A 43 -16.00 18.62 5.86
C ASN A 43 -15.88 17.19 5.30
N SER A 44 -14.67 16.67 5.04
CA SER A 44 -14.50 15.24 4.72
C SER A 44 -13.96 14.48 5.93
N HIS A 45 -14.87 14.01 6.79
CA HIS A 45 -14.55 13.14 7.92
C HIS A 45 -13.91 11.83 7.40
N TYR A 46 -12.68 11.53 7.82
CA TYR A 46 -12.07 10.22 7.63
C TYR A 46 -12.39 9.33 8.83
N ASP A 47 -12.32 8.01 8.65
CA ASP A 47 -12.52 7.01 9.70
C ASP A 47 -11.30 6.11 9.92
N LEU A 48 -10.31 6.19 9.03
CA LEU A 48 -9.09 5.40 9.10
C LEU A 48 -7.93 6.12 8.40
N SER A 49 -6.73 6.03 8.97
CA SER A 49 -5.51 6.58 8.37
C SER A 49 -4.46 5.49 8.12
N VAL A 50 -3.81 5.55 6.95
CA VAL A 50 -2.79 4.57 6.54
C VAL A 50 -1.56 5.29 6.04
N ALA A 51 -0.38 4.88 6.50
CA ALA A 51 0.89 5.44 6.06
C ALA A 51 1.81 4.38 5.45
N SER A 52 2.76 4.83 4.63
CA SER A 52 3.88 4.02 4.19
C SER A 52 5.18 4.77 4.22
N TYR A 53 6.25 4.05 4.54
CA TYR A 53 7.57 4.63 4.70
C TYR A 53 8.68 3.63 4.36
N ASN A 54 9.45 3.94 3.31
CA ASN A 54 10.73 3.29 3.08
C ASN A 54 11.76 3.89 4.07
N VAL A 55 12.22 3.06 5.02
CA VAL A 55 13.07 3.51 6.13
C VAL A 55 14.56 3.51 5.77
N HIS A 56 14.91 3.14 4.54
CA HIS A 56 16.29 3.09 4.04
C HIS A 56 17.26 2.35 4.99
N LYS A 57 16.81 1.21 5.53
CA LYS A 57 17.56 0.42 6.54
C LYS A 57 17.94 1.23 7.77
N CYS A 58 17.12 2.21 8.14
CA CYS A 58 17.35 3.18 9.21
C CYS A 58 18.62 4.02 9.04
N VAL A 59 19.18 4.09 7.82
CA VAL A 59 20.31 4.95 7.46
C VAL A 59 19.78 6.21 6.81
N GLY A 60 20.25 7.35 7.29
CA GLY A 60 19.70 8.65 6.92
C GLY A 60 20.48 9.23 5.77
N VAL A 61 20.02 10.39 5.28
CA VAL A 61 20.77 11.15 4.26
C VAL A 61 22.11 11.67 4.81
N ASP A 62 22.24 11.71 6.14
CA ASP A 62 23.47 11.97 6.91
C ASP A 62 24.41 10.75 7.00
N LYS A 63 24.01 9.60 6.44
CA LYS A 63 24.70 8.30 6.49
C LYS A 63 24.84 7.70 7.88
N VAL A 64 24.13 8.23 8.89
CA VAL A 64 24.11 7.68 10.24
C VAL A 64 23.07 6.58 10.31
N PHE A 65 23.38 5.43 10.91
CA PHE A 65 22.38 4.41 11.25
C PHE A 65 21.73 4.79 12.58
N ASN A 66 20.43 5.05 12.57
CA ASN A 66 19.67 5.40 13.77
C ASN A 66 18.21 4.91 13.64
N PRO A 67 17.86 3.75 14.22
CA PRO A 67 16.50 3.22 14.17
C PRO A 67 15.53 3.96 15.11
N THR A 68 16.03 4.52 16.22
CA THR A 68 15.21 5.31 17.15
C THR A 68 14.60 6.54 16.47
N ARG A 69 15.37 7.24 15.62
CA ARG A 69 14.81 8.39 14.89
C ARG A 69 13.72 7.99 13.89
N ILE A 70 13.79 6.77 13.33
CA ILE A 70 12.71 6.25 12.47
C ILE A 70 11.44 6.06 13.28
N VAL A 71 11.55 5.51 14.51
CA VAL A 71 10.40 5.41 15.42
C VAL A 71 9.80 6.77 15.73
N HIS A 72 10.63 7.80 15.95
CA HIS A 72 10.14 9.17 16.18
C HIS A 72 9.41 9.73 14.95
N VAL A 73 9.92 9.54 13.72
CA VAL A 73 9.18 9.91 12.50
C VAL A 73 7.85 9.16 12.42
N ILE A 74 7.83 7.86 12.74
CA ILE A 74 6.59 7.08 12.75
C ILE A 74 5.60 7.61 13.79
N ALA A 75 6.10 8.05 14.95
CA ALA A 75 5.27 8.68 15.98
C ALA A 75 4.64 9.98 15.47
N GLU A 76 5.35 10.80 14.68
CA GLU A 76 4.77 12.00 14.05
C GLU A 76 3.60 11.67 13.11
N LEU A 77 3.60 10.50 12.46
CA LEU A 77 2.58 10.12 11.47
C LEU A 77 1.19 9.91 12.09
N GLN A 78 1.13 9.42 13.33
CA GLN A 78 -0.14 9.11 14.01
C GLN A 78 -1.11 8.28 13.13
N SER A 79 -0.59 7.28 12.40
CA SER A 79 -1.41 6.45 11.51
C SER A 79 -2.01 5.24 12.23
N ASP A 80 -3.13 4.71 11.72
CA ASP A 80 -3.77 3.51 12.26
C ASP A 80 -3.17 2.23 11.68
N ILE A 81 -2.75 2.30 10.42
CA ILE A 81 -2.02 1.24 9.71
C ILE A 81 -0.73 1.84 9.15
N LEU A 82 0.36 1.08 9.19
CA LEU A 82 1.66 1.49 8.69
C LEU A 82 2.33 0.37 7.90
N ALA A 83 2.69 0.65 6.65
CA ALA A 83 3.51 -0.21 5.82
C ALA A 83 4.95 0.30 5.79
N LEU A 84 5.91 -0.51 6.22
CA LEU A 84 7.32 -0.16 6.16
C LEU A 84 8.06 -0.98 5.11
N GLN A 85 8.99 -0.34 4.41
CA GLN A 85 9.91 -0.99 3.47
C GLN A 85 11.36 -0.83 3.94
N GLU A 86 12.20 -1.82 3.63
CA GLU A 86 13.61 -1.89 4.05
C GLU A 86 13.83 -1.98 5.57
N VAL A 87 12.90 -2.65 6.28
CA VAL A 87 13.00 -2.84 7.75
C VAL A 87 13.99 -3.90 8.20
N ASP A 88 14.52 -4.70 7.27
CA ASP A 88 15.45 -5.79 7.54
C ASP A 88 16.80 -5.53 6.86
N LYS A 89 17.88 -6.06 7.43
CA LYS A 89 19.18 -6.10 6.73
C LYS A 89 19.06 -6.85 5.40
N ARG A 90 19.72 -6.34 4.36
CA ARG A 90 19.73 -6.93 3.01
C ARG A 90 20.82 -8.00 2.84
N PHE A 91 21.93 -7.90 3.57
CA PHE A 91 23.08 -8.80 3.49
C PHE A 91 23.28 -9.54 4.82
N GLY A 92 23.68 -10.82 4.72
CA GLY A 92 23.81 -11.70 5.88
C GLY A 92 22.46 -12.18 6.41
N GLU A 93 22.39 -12.44 7.71
CA GLU A 93 21.13 -12.76 8.38
C GLU A 93 20.17 -11.56 8.29
N ARG A 94 18.93 -11.79 7.83
CA ARG A 94 17.90 -10.75 7.67
C ARG A 94 17.34 -10.34 9.03
N VAL A 95 18.14 -9.62 9.81
CA VAL A 95 17.78 -9.11 11.13
C VAL A 95 16.95 -7.85 10.97
N GLY A 96 15.88 -7.76 11.74
CA GLY A 96 15.03 -6.57 11.85
C GLY A 96 15.77 -5.40 12.50
N LEU A 97 15.57 -4.20 11.95
CA LEU A 97 16.33 -3.01 12.31
C LEU A 97 15.64 -2.11 13.33
N ILE A 98 14.35 -2.32 13.60
CA ILE A 98 13.52 -1.42 14.40
C ILE A 98 13.24 -2.06 15.76
N ASP A 99 13.42 -1.30 16.84
CA ASP A 99 12.96 -1.75 18.15
C ASP A 99 11.42 -1.77 18.18
N LEU A 100 10.84 -2.97 18.10
CA LEU A 100 9.40 -3.19 18.10
C LEU A 100 8.74 -2.81 19.43
N GLN A 101 9.47 -2.91 20.53
CA GLN A 101 8.94 -2.54 21.85
C GLN A 101 8.89 -1.02 21.98
N LEU A 102 9.94 -0.32 21.57
CA LEU A 102 9.92 1.14 21.49
C LEU A 102 8.83 1.62 20.54
N LEU A 103 8.74 1.07 19.33
CA LEU A 103 7.71 1.42 18.36
C LEU A 103 6.30 1.26 18.95
N LYS A 104 6.03 0.13 19.61
CA LYS A 104 4.72 -0.11 20.26
C LYS A 104 4.47 0.89 21.38
N THR A 105 5.48 1.24 22.17
CA THR A 105 5.34 2.17 23.30
C THR A 105 5.05 3.58 22.83
N GLU A 106 5.80 4.07 21.85
CA GLU A 106 5.68 5.44 21.32
C GLU A 106 4.42 5.63 20.47
N THR A 107 3.98 4.58 19.77
CA THR A 107 2.98 4.74 18.71
C THR A 107 1.75 3.86 18.89
N GLY A 108 1.74 2.89 19.81
CA GLY A 108 0.67 1.90 19.93
C GLY A 108 0.57 0.92 18.75
N LEU A 109 1.43 1.03 17.73
CA LEU A 109 1.43 0.13 16.57
C LEU A 109 1.96 -1.25 16.96
N ILE A 110 1.21 -2.28 16.63
CA ILE A 110 1.62 -3.68 16.76
C ILE A 110 1.89 -4.27 15.38
N ARG A 111 2.94 -5.09 15.29
CA ARG A 111 3.31 -5.78 14.06
C ARG A 111 2.25 -6.83 13.70
N VAL A 112 1.83 -6.85 12.44
CA VAL A 112 1.05 -7.98 11.89
C VAL A 112 1.90 -9.26 11.91
N PRO A 113 1.36 -10.43 12.30
CA PRO A 113 2.13 -11.68 12.43
C PRO A 113 2.42 -12.32 11.06
N ILE A 114 3.26 -11.68 10.25
CA ILE A 114 3.86 -12.26 9.03
C ILE A 114 5.03 -13.17 9.38
N ASN A 115 5.25 -14.23 8.60
CA ASN A 115 6.41 -15.10 8.77
C ASN A 115 7.66 -14.41 8.21
N PRO A 116 8.61 -13.98 9.05
CA PRO A 116 9.79 -13.28 8.56
C PRO A 116 10.70 -14.22 7.76
N MET A 117 11.55 -13.64 6.91
CA MET A 117 12.55 -14.41 6.14
C MET A 117 13.69 -14.98 7.01
N SER A 118 13.80 -14.57 8.28
CA SER A 118 14.71 -15.12 9.29
C SER A 118 14.04 -15.06 10.66
N SER A 119 14.50 -15.84 11.64
CA SER A 119 13.97 -15.83 13.02
C SER A 119 14.03 -14.45 13.68
N HIS A 120 14.98 -13.60 13.27
CA HIS A 120 15.18 -12.26 13.81
C HIS A 120 14.66 -11.15 12.89
N GLY A 121 13.99 -11.48 11.79
CA GLY A 121 13.45 -10.52 10.83
C GLY A 121 12.14 -9.88 11.29
N HIS A 122 11.87 -8.68 10.79
CA HIS A 122 10.60 -8.01 10.98
C HIS A 122 9.60 -8.28 9.86
N GLY A 123 10.07 -8.59 8.65
CA GLY A 123 9.23 -8.57 7.47
C GLY A 123 9.45 -9.68 6.44
N TRP A 124 8.68 -9.56 5.36
CA TRP A 124 8.77 -10.41 4.18
C TRP A 124 9.44 -9.64 3.04
N HIS A 125 10.65 -10.05 2.66
CA HIS A 125 11.52 -9.29 1.75
C HIS A 125 11.68 -7.82 2.15
N GLY A 126 11.77 -7.55 3.46
CA GLY A 126 11.90 -6.19 4.00
C GLY A 126 10.60 -5.38 4.02
N ASN A 127 9.44 -5.98 3.74
CA ASN A 127 8.12 -5.35 3.96
C ASN A 127 7.57 -5.78 5.33
N ALA A 128 7.18 -4.81 6.15
CA ALA A 128 6.42 -5.05 7.38
C ALA A 128 5.13 -4.23 7.38
N LEU A 129 4.09 -4.79 8.00
CA LEU A 129 2.82 -4.11 8.20
C LEU A 129 2.51 -4.04 9.69
N PHE A 130 2.03 -2.89 10.13
CA PHE A 130 1.65 -2.63 11.50
C PHE A 130 0.23 -2.08 11.55
N MET A 131 -0.46 -2.34 12.66
CA MET A 131 -1.78 -1.80 12.93
C MET A 131 -1.88 -1.37 14.39
N ARG A 132 -2.66 -0.33 14.69
CA ARG A 132 -2.87 0.17 16.06
C ARG A 132 -3.96 -0.61 16.79
N LYS A 133 -5.12 -0.75 16.15
CA LYS A 133 -6.30 -1.47 16.65
C LYS A 133 -6.96 -2.19 15.49
N GLY A 134 -7.36 -3.44 15.69
CA GLY A 134 -8.00 -4.27 14.67
C GLY A 134 -7.63 -5.74 14.83
N ARG A 135 -8.15 -6.57 13.92
CA ARG A 135 -7.89 -8.02 13.88
C ARG A 135 -7.44 -8.44 12.50
N VAL A 136 -6.45 -9.33 12.45
CA VAL A 136 -6.01 -9.94 11.20
C VAL A 136 -6.93 -11.11 10.87
N ARG A 137 -7.46 -11.13 9.64
CA ARG A 137 -8.35 -12.17 9.13
C ARG A 137 -7.63 -13.14 8.22
N ASP A 138 -6.74 -12.62 7.38
CA ASP A 138 -5.99 -13.40 6.41
C ASP A 138 -4.66 -12.72 6.09
N ILE A 139 -3.64 -13.53 5.80
CA ILE A 139 -2.30 -13.07 5.41
C ILE A 139 -1.83 -13.91 4.22
N LEU A 140 -1.39 -13.25 3.16
CA LEU A 140 -0.68 -13.87 2.05
C LEU A 140 0.64 -13.15 1.79
N GLN A 141 1.73 -13.91 1.91
CA GLN A 141 3.09 -13.45 1.63
C GLN A 141 3.48 -13.86 0.22
N VAL A 142 3.98 -12.92 -0.57
CA VAL A 142 4.20 -13.10 -2.00
C VAL A 142 5.64 -12.76 -2.33
N THR A 143 6.39 -13.69 -2.90
CA THR A 143 7.69 -13.38 -3.53
C THR A 143 7.43 -12.80 -4.91
N LEU A 144 7.87 -11.56 -5.12
CA LEU A 144 7.69 -10.83 -6.37
C LEU A 144 8.76 -11.24 -7.40
N PRO A 145 8.40 -11.45 -8.69
CA PRO A 145 9.36 -11.83 -9.72
C PRO A 145 10.31 -10.68 -10.04
N GLY A 146 11.53 -11.00 -10.44
CA GLY A 146 12.56 -10.03 -10.79
C GLY A 146 13.96 -10.49 -10.36
N ILE A 147 14.96 -9.68 -10.71
CA ILE A 147 16.36 -9.97 -10.36
C ILE A 147 16.60 -9.73 -8.87
N GLU A 148 16.02 -8.65 -8.33
CA GLU A 148 16.14 -8.34 -6.91
C GLU A 148 15.12 -9.14 -6.09
N PRO A 149 15.50 -9.66 -4.90
CA PRO A 149 14.56 -10.31 -4.01
C PRO A 149 13.58 -9.26 -3.46
N ARG A 150 12.36 -9.27 -4.00
CA ARG A 150 11.27 -8.36 -3.65
C ARG A 150 10.06 -9.16 -3.19
N GLY A 151 9.19 -8.50 -2.44
CA GLY A 151 7.99 -9.14 -1.92
C GLY A 151 6.83 -8.18 -1.75
N ALA A 152 5.67 -8.76 -1.54
CA ALA A 152 4.48 -8.09 -1.08
C ALA A 152 3.85 -8.89 0.06
N VAL A 153 3.15 -8.19 0.95
CA VAL A 153 2.30 -8.78 1.97
C VAL A 153 0.88 -8.28 1.73
N ILE A 154 -0.04 -9.20 1.52
CA ILE A 154 -1.47 -8.94 1.39
C ILE A 154 -2.11 -9.34 2.71
N VAL A 155 -2.73 -8.38 3.40
CA VAL A 155 -3.35 -8.60 4.72
C VAL A 155 -4.80 -8.15 4.66
N GLU A 156 -5.71 -9.01 5.11
CA GLU A 156 -7.09 -8.63 5.33
C GLU A 156 -7.30 -8.33 6.80
N LEU A 157 -7.76 -7.12 7.08
CA LEU A 157 -7.92 -6.56 8.41
C LEU A 157 -9.39 -6.27 8.68
N GLU A 158 -9.80 -6.56 9.90
CA GLU A 158 -11.06 -6.13 10.50
C GLU A 158 -10.77 -4.95 11.42
N MET A 159 -11.10 -3.75 10.94
CA MET A 159 -10.98 -2.49 11.66
C MET A 159 -12.34 -2.07 12.22
N ASP A 160 -12.40 -1.09 13.10
CA ASP A 160 -13.66 -0.63 13.71
C ASP A 160 -14.68 -0.17 12.65
N ALA A 161 -14.23 0.48 11.57
CA ALA A 161 -15.05 0.90 10.44
C ALA A 161 -15.40 -0.23 9.44
N GLY A 162 -14.76 -1.40 9.56
CA GLY A 162 -15.06 -2.59 8.78
C GLY A 162 -13.84 -3.29 8.14
N LEU A 163 -14.10 -4.13 7.15
CA LEU A 163 -13.08 -4.96 6.50
C LEU A 163 -12.32 -4.19 5.42
N ILE A 164 -10.98 -4.28 5.45
CA ILE A 164 -10.08 -3.71 4.45
C ILE A 164 -8.95 -4.67 4.12
N ARG A 165 -8.57 -4.74 2.84
CA ARG A 165 -7.35 -5.42 2.39
C ARG A 165 -6.25 -4.39 2.21
N VAL A 166 -5.11 -4.60 2.85
CA VAL A 166 -3.91 -3.77 2.70
C VAL A 166 -2.81 -4.59 2.08
N ILE A 167 -2.25 -4.08 0.98
CA ILE A 167 -1.13 -4.68 0.27
C ILE A 167 0.07 -3.78 0.45
N ALA A 168 1.03 -4.22 1.27
CA ALA A 168 2.33 -3.58 1.41
C ALA A 168 3.30 -4.21 0.41
N ALA A 169 3.94 -3.41 -0.45
CA ALA A 169 4.88 -3.94 -1.44
C ALA A 169 6.10 -3.03 -1.63
N HIS A 170 7.22 -3.63 -2.02
CA HIS A 170 8.42 -2.91 -2.44
C HIS A 170 8.86 -3.49 -3.79
N PHE A 171 8.77 -2.69 -4.85
CA PHE A 171 9.06 -3.16 -6.21
C PHE A 171 10.54 -3.06 -6.58
N GLY A 172 10.91 -3.80 -7.62
CA GLY A 172 12.28 -3.79 -8.15
C GLY A 172 12.64 -2.52 -8.92
N LEU A 173 13.93 -2.24 -9.00
CA LEU A 173 14.46 -1.05 -9.70
C LEU A 173 14.29 -1.11 -11.22
N LEU A 174 14.22 -2.31 -11.81
CA LEU A 174 14.09 -2.48 -13.25
C LEU A 174 12.63 -2.42 -13.69
N ARG A 175 12.33 -1.60 -14.71
CA ARG A 175 10.97 -1.45 -15.27
C ARG A 175 10.36 -2.79 -15.70
N HIS A 176 11.16 -3.69 -16.27
CA HIS A 176 10.69 -5.01 -16.67
C HIS A 176 10.24 -5.84 -15.46
N SER A 177 11.01 -5.85 -14.37
CA SER A 177 10.61 -6.49 -13.11
C SER A 177 9.31 -5.86 -12.60
N ARG A 178 9.20 -4.53 -12.54
CA ARG A 178 7.96 -3.86 -12.11
C ARG A 178 6.73 -4.28 -12.93
N ASN A 179 6.87 -4.39 -14.25
CA ASN A 179 5.77 -4.87 -15.10
C ASN A 179 5.32 -6.30 -14.73
N GLN A 180 6.27 -7.22 -14.50
CA GLN A 180 5.95 -8.58 -14.06
C GLN A 180 5.29 -8.58 -12.67
N GLN A 181 5.79 -7.77 -11.75
CA GLN A 181 5.30 -7.63 -10.38
C GLN A 181 3.86 -7.09 -10.35
N THR A 182 3.58 -6.03 -11.11
CA THR A 182 2.21 -5.49 -11.25
C THR A 182 1.25 -6.56 -11.77
N LYS A 183 1.63 -7.27 -12.84
CA LYS A 183 0.80 -8.33 -13.45
C LYS A 183 0.52 -9.47 -12.47
N MET A 184 1.52 -9.89 -11.70
CA MET A 184 1.36 -10.96 -10.72
C MET A 184 0.41 -10.55 -9.59
N LEU A 185 0.57 -9.35 -9.03
CA LEU A 185 -0.34 -8.86 -7.97
C LEU A 185 -1.78 -8.73 -8.47
N LEU A 186 -1.99 -8.27 -9.72
CA LEU A 186 -3.31 -8.23 -10.33
C LEU A 186 -3.93 -9.62 -10.47
N ALA A 187 -3.16 -10.61 -10.94
CA ALA A 187 -3.63 -11.98 -11.07
C ALA A 187 -4.02 -12.60 -9.72
N LEU A 188 -3.34 -12.23 -8.63
CA LEU A 188 -3.69 -12.64 -7.27
C LEU A 188 -4.97 -11.95 -6.79
N LEU A 189 -5.09 -10.64 -7.02
CA LEU A 189 -6.28 -9.85 -6.66
C LEU A 189 -7.55 -10.33 -7.36
N GLN A 190 -7.45 -10.71 -8.64
CA GLN A 190 -8.58 -11.23 -9.41
C GLN A 190 -9.14 -12.57 -8.89
N LYS A 191 -8.34 -13.32 -8.14
CA LYS A 191 -8.76 -14.59 -7.53
C LYS A 191 -9.36 -14.42 -6.14
N ARG A 192 -9.38 -13.19 -5.62
CA ARG A 192 -9.87 -12.89 -4.27
C ARG A 192 -11.25 -12.22 -4.30
N PRO A 193 -12.04 -12.35 -3.21
CA PRO A 193 -13.28 -11.59 -3.06
C PRO A 193 -13.06 -10.08 -3.17
N LEU A 194 -14.05 -9.40 -3.74
CA LEU A 194 -14.09 -7.94 -3.77
C LEU A 194 -14.31 -7.39 -2.36
N MET A 195 -13.49 -6.40 -1.98
CA MET A 195 -13.59 -5.67 -0.73
C MET A 195 -12.76 -4.38 -0.87
N PRO A 196 -12.94 -3.38 0.03
CA PRO A 196 -12.06 -2.21 0.06
C PRO A 196 -10.60 -2.66 0.10
N THR A 197 -9.80 -2.24 -0.87
CA THR A 197 -8.43 -2.71 -1.07
C THR A 197 -7.52 -1.51 -1.27
N LEU A 198 -6.48 -1.41 -0.45
CA LEU A 198 -5.41 -0.43 -0.54
C LEU A 198 -4.11 -1.14 -0.92
N LEU A 199 -3.42 -0.66 -1.96
CA LEU A 199 -2.07 -1.08 -2.30
C LEU A 199 -1.13 0.11 -2.06
N ILE A 200 -0.11 -0.10 -1.24
CA ILE A 200 0.76 0.96 -0.73
C ILE A 200 2.22 0.49 -0.62
N GLY A 201 3.16 1.39 -0.88
CA GLY A 201 4.58 1.13 -0.71
C GLY A 201 5.47 1.89 -1.67
N ASP A 202 6.75 1.54 -1.68
CA ASP A 202 7.75 2.03 -2.64
C ASP A 202 7.70 1.21 -3.93
N PHE A 203 7.22 1.83 -4.99
CA PHE A 203 7.09 1.17 -6.29
C PHE A 203 8.25 1.44 -7.24
N ASN A 204 9.24 2.25 -6.85
CA ASN A 204 10.38 2.63 -7.70
C ASN A 204 9.94 3.14 -9.09
N GLU A 205 8.79 3.83 -9.17
CA GLU A 205 8.21 4.29 -10.43
C GLU A 205 7.60 5.69 -10.29
N TRP A 206 8.36 6.69 -10.73
CA TRP A 206 7.95 8.09 -10.69
C TRP A 206 7.00 8.47 -11.82
N ARG A 207 6.97 7.73 -12.94
CA ARG A 207 6.13 8.08 -14.09
C ARG A 207 4.65 7.83 -13.80
N VAL A 208 3.80 8.68 -14.37
CA VAL A 208 2.33 8.59 -14.32
C VAL A 208 1.78 8.29 -15.73
N GLY A 209 0.60 7.68 -15.80
CA GLY A 209 -0.09 7.38 -17.05
C GLY A 209 0.53 6.23 -17.84
N LYS A 210 0.31 6.23 -19.17
CA LYS A 210 0.65 5.11 -20.08
C LYS A 210 2.12 4.69 -20.06
N GLY A 211 3.04 5.60 -19.72
CA GLY A 211 4.46 5.31 -19.61
C GLY A 211 4.87 4.54 -18.35
N SER A 212 4.02 4.54 -17.32
CA SER A 212 4.28 3.92 -16.02
C SER A 212 4.13 2.40 -16.05
N SER A 213 5.06 1.65 -15.42
CA SER A 213 4.87 0.21 -15.19
C SER A 213 3.69 -0.11 -14.26
N LEU A 214 3.21 0.90 -13.52
CA LEU A 214 2.05 0.78 -12.65
C LEU A 214 0.73 0.97 -13.40
N ASN A 215 0.75 1.38 -14.67
CA ASN A 215 -0.48 1.61 -15.44
C ASN A 215 -1.34 0.35 -15.58
N HIS A 216 -0.75 -0.84 -15.49
CA HIS A 216 -1.50 -2.10 -15.46
C HIS A 216 -2.52 -2.16 -14.30
N PHE A 217 -2.25 -1.48 -13.18
CA PHE A 217 -3.17 -1.41 -12.04
C PHE A 217 -4.49 -0.69 -12.34
N SER A 218 -4.57 0.13 -13.40
CA SER A 218 -5.80 0.83 -13.81
C SER A 218 -7.00 -0.09 -14.09
N SER A 219 -6.73 -1.38 -14.35
CA SER A 219 -7.77 -2.40 -14.55
C SER A 219 -8.49 -2.81 -13.26
N TYR A 220 -7.89 -2.57 -12.10
CA TYR A 220 -8.42 -2.95 -10.79
C TYR A 220 -8.64 -1.73 -9.89
N PHE A 221 -7.63 -0.86 -9.83
CA PHE A 221 -7.66 0.40 -9.08
C PHE A 221 -8.10 1.52 -10.01
N ASP A 222 -9.03 2.37 -9.57
CA ASP A 222 -9.62 3.40 -10.43
C ASP A 222 -8.59 4.47 -10.86
N SER A 223 -8.82 5.04 -12.04
CA SER A 223 -7.83 5.41 -13.06
C SER A 223 -6.89 6.59 -12.79
N THR A 224 -6.90 7.18 -11.59
CA THR A 224 -6.01 8.31 -11.27
C THR A 224 -5.33 8.07 -9.93
N PRO A 225 -4.10 7.52 -9.91
CA PRO A 225 -3.32 7.51 -8.68
C PRO A 225 -3.09 8.97 -8.28
N ARG A 226 -3.58 9.34 -7.10
CA ARG A 226 -3.16 10.60 -6.48
C ARG A 226 -1.72 10.39 -6.05
N THR A 227 -0.81 11.23 -6.54
CA THR A 227 0.62 11.10 -6.29
C THR A 227 1.12 12.29 -5.49
N VAL A 228 1.95 12.01 -4.49
CA VAL A 228 2.68 13.02 -3.72
C VAL A 228 4.17 12.73 -3.82
N PRO A 229 5.03 13.74 -3.99
CA PRO A 229 6.46 13.53 -4.07
C PRO A 229 7.00 13.11 -2.70
N SER A 230 7.81 12.06 -2.67
CA SER A 230 8.40 11.47 -1.47
C SER A 230 9.92 11.38 -1.55
N PHE A 231 10.51 11.53 -2.74
CA PHE A 231 11.93 11.34 -2.98
C PHE A 231 12.51 12.46 -3.85
N PRO A 232 13.78 12.88 -3.61
CA PRO A 232 14.56 12.64 -2.41
C PRO A 232 13.99 13.43 -1.23
N SER A 233 14.11 12.91 -0.01
CA SER A 233 13.46 13.47 1.18
C SER A 233 13.78 14.94 1.48
N ARG A 234 15.03 15.37 1.25
CA ARG A 234 15.44 16.77 1.46
C ARG A 234 14.71 17.77 0.56
N PHE A 235 14.46 17.38 -0.69
CA PHE A 235 13.81 18.20 -1.71
C PHE A 235 12.90 17.29 -2.56
N PRO A 236 11.68 16.96 -2.08
CA PRO A 236 10.85 15.95 -2.69
C PRO A 236 10.29 16.43 -4.03
N PHE A 237 10.60 15.73 -5.13
CA PHE A 237 10.04 16.02 -6.46
C PHE A 237 9.67 14.76 -7.27
N LEU A 238 10.18 13.59 -6.88
CA LEU A 238 9.77 12.30 -7.41
C LEU A 238 8.81 11.62 -6.44
N ALA A 239 7.73 11.10 -6.98
CA ALA A 239 6.82 10.27 -6.23
C ALA A 239 7.23 8.81 -6.52
N LEU A 240 8.06 8.17 -5.69
CA LEU A 240 8.38 6.74 -5.86
C LEU A 240 7.39 5.87 -5.09
N ASP A 241 6.97 6.36 -3.94
CA ASP A 241 5.92 5.78 -3.11
C ASP A 241 4.54 6.07 -3.72
N ARG A 242 3.65 5.08 -3.69
CA ARG A 242 2.28 5.20 -4.23
C ARG A 242 1.26 4.61 -3.29
N ILE A 243 0.04 5.11 -3.47
CA ILE A 243 -1.18 4.55 -2.90
C ILE A 243 -2.16 4.34 -4.05
N PHE A 244 -2.66 3.12 -4.18
CA PHE A 244 -3.76 2.76 -5.06
C PHE A 244 -4.91 2.25 -4.19
N ALA A 245 -6.14 2.57 -4.59
CA ALA A 245 -7.32 2.26 -3.80
C ALA A 245 -8.48 1.76 -4.66
N PHE A 246 -9.22 0.81 -4.09
CA PHE A 246 -10.47 0.30 -4.63
C PHE A 246 -11.48 0.21 -3.48
N PRO A 247 -12.72 0.70 -3.62
CA PRO A 247 -13.18 1.55 -4.73
C PRO A 247 -12.50 2.93 -4.71
N GLN A 248 -12.66 3.73 -5.76
CA GLN A 248 -12.07 5.08 -5.85
C GLN A 248 -12.34 5.97 -4.62
N GLN A 249 -13.51 5.83 -4.01
CA GLN A 249 -13.97 6.63 -2.87
C GLN A 249 -13.30 6.26 -1.54
N LEU A 250 -12.51 5.18 -1.50
CA LEU A 250 -11.83 4.73 -0.28
C LEU A 250 -10.84 5.77 0.23
N VAL A 251 -10.07 6.41 -0.66
CA VAL A 251 -9.06 7.41 -0.28
C VAL A 251 -9.64 8.82 -0.47
N ILE A 252 -9.76 9.56 0.63
CA ILE A 252 -10.26 10.94 0.61
C ILE A 252 -9.15 11.96 0.37
N ASN A 253 -7.93 11.70 0.86
CA ASN A 253 -6.78 12.59 0.72
C ASN A 253 -5.46 11.80 0.83
N ILE A 254 -4.40 12.30 0.20
CA ILE A 254 -3.04 11.77 0.30
C ILE A 254 -2.08 12.96 0.49
N GLU A 255 -1.16 12.82 1.43
CA GLU A 255 -0.10 13.79 1.69
C GLU A 255 1.23 13.08 1.89
N ASN A 256 2.33 13.81 1.71
CA ASN A 256 3.63 13.42 2.24
C ASN A 256 3.79 14.00 3.64
N HIS A 257 4.52 13.29 4.50
CA HIS A 257 4.88 13.77 5.83
C HIS A 257 6.24 14.47 5.78
N ASP A 258 6.21 15.79 5.59
CA ASP A 258 7.41 16.61 5.41
C ASP A 258 7.78 17.36 6.70
N SER A 259 8.46 16.67 7.62
CA SER A 259 9.01 17.24 8.86
C SER A 259 10.54 17.41 8.78
N PRO A 260 11.14 18.31 9.60
CA PRO A 260 12.60 18.43 9.68
C PRO A 260 13.30 17.09 9.97
N LEU A 261 12.70 16.24 10.80
CA LEU A 261 13.23 14.92 11.13
C LEU A 261 13.09 13.96 9.94
N ALA A 262 11.91 13.90 9.31
CA ALA A 262 11.65 13.02 8.17
C ALA A 262 12.59 13.31 6.98
N ARG A 263 12.94 14.59 6.75
CA ARG A 263 13.90 15.02 5.72
C ARG A 263 15.31 14.45 5.88
N ILE A 264 15.68 14.02 7.09
CA ILE A 264 17.02 13.51 7.40
C ILE A 264 17.01 12.00 7.64
N ALA A 265 15.92 11.49 8.22
CA ALA A 265 15.84 10.14 8.77
C ALA A 265 15.94 9.01 7.72
N SER A 266 15.47 9.27 6.49
CA SER A 266 15.51 8.38 5.33
C SER A 266 15.70 9.22 4.07
N ASP A 267 16.07 8.61 2.95
CA ASP A 267 16.06 9.25 1.62
C ASP A 267 14.64 9.39 1.03
N HIS A 268 13.64 8.76 1.65
CA HIS A 268 12.22 8.95 1.37
C HIS A 268 11.52 9.76 2.48
N LEU A 269 10.48 10.51 2.13
CA LEU A 269 9.46 10.98 3.07
C LEU A 269 8.37 9.91 3.20
N PRO A 270 7.78 9.73 4.39
CA PRO A 270 6.57 8.93 4.51
C PRO A 270 5.44 9.54 3.68
N ILE A 271 4.53 8.69 3.19
CA ILE A 271 3.26 9.12 2.61
C ILE A 271 2.11 8.64 3.48
N LYS A 272 1.06 9.45 3.60
CA LYS A 272 -0.13 9.17 4.42
C LYS A 272 -1.39 9.37 3.60
N ALA A 273 -2.32 8.43 3.72
CA ALA A 273 -3.66 8.50 3.19
C ALA A 273 -4.69 8.54 4.31
N TYR A 274 -5.71 9.35 4.09
CA TYR A 274 -6.92 9.38 4.90
C TYR A 274 -8.02 8.65 4.14
N LEU A 275 -8.71 7.75 4.83
CA LEU A 275 -9.70 6.85 4.24
C LEU A 275 -11.10 7.13 4.78
N ASN A 276 -12.10 6.85 3.94
CA ASN A 276 -13.49 6.73 4.37
C ASN A 276 -13.96 5.30 4.06
N LEU A 277 -13.57 4.38 4.95
CA LEU A 277 -13.79 2.95 4.80
C LEU A 277 -15.28 2.60 4.90
N ALA A 278 -16.03 3.21 5.83
CA ALA A 278 -17.45 2.98 6.00
C ALA A 278 -18.24 3.34 4.72
N ASN A 279 -17.93 4.47 4.10
CA ASN A 279 -18.53 4.85 2.81
C ASN A 279 -18.13 3.89 1.70
N ALA A 280 -16.85 3.52 1.60
CA ALA A 280 -16.37 2.58 0.59
C ALA A 280 -17.06 1.22 0.68
N ILE A 281 -17.30 0.70 1.89
CA ILE A 281 -18.05 -0.53 2.14
C ILE A 281 -19.51 -0.38 1.68
N THR A 282 -20.14 0.74 2.00
CA THR A 282 -21.52 1.03 1.61
C THR A 282 -21.67 1.06 0.09
N ILE A 283 -20.77 1.74 -0.62
CA ILE A 283 -20.75 1.80 -2.09
C ILE A 283 -20.59 0.41 -2.70
N LEU A 284 -19.66 -0.41 -2.18
CA LEU A 284 -19.46 -1.77 -2.68
C LEU A 284 -20.70 -2.66 -2.47
N LYS A 285 -21.36 -2.55 -1.32
CA LYS A 285 -22.62 -3.29 -1.06
C LYS A 285 -23.69 -2.94 -2.09
N ASN A 286 -23.89 -1.65 -2.35
CA ASN A 286 -24.89 -1.19 -3.33
C ASN A 286 -24.57 -1.69 -4.75
N GLN A 287 -23.30 -1.61 -5.18
CA GLN A 287 -22.88 -2.10 -6.50
C GLN A 287 -23.04 -3.61 -6.69
N ILE A 288 -22.95 -4.39 -5.60
CA ILE A 288 -23.17 -5.85 -5.63
C ILE A 288 -24.67 -6.14 -5.67
N SER A 289 -25.48 -5.43 -4.86
CA SER A 289 -26.94 -5.60 -4.81
C SER A 289 -27.66 -5.20 -6.10
N GLU A 290 -27.20 -4.16 -6.80
CA GLU A 290 -27.78 -3.74 -8.10
C GLU A 290 -27.50 -4.72 -9.25
N LYS A 291 -26.60 -5.69 -9.05
CA LYS A 291 -26.16 -6.65 -10.08
C LYS A 291 -26.56 -8.09 -9.80
N GLY A 292 -27.22 -8.35 -8.67
CA GLY A 292 -27.76 -9.66 -8.28
C GLY A 292 -29.23 -9.76 -8.62
#